data_AF-A0A370DTH2-F1
#
_entry.id   AF-A0A370DTH2-F1
#
_cell.length_a   1.000
_cell.length_b   1.000
_cell.length_c   1.000
_cell.angle_alpha   90.00
_cell.angle_beta   90.00
_cell.angle_gamma   90.00
#
_symmetry.space_group_name_H-M   'P 1'
#
loop_
_entity.id
_entity.type
_entity.pdbx_description
1 polymer ?
#
loop_
_entity_poly.entity_id
_entity_poly.type
_entity_poly.pdbx_seq_one_letter_code
_entity_poly.pdbx_strand_id
1 'polypeptide(L)' 'MRKPIVLNVTLNYRGLGLISGKTQDVGLGGMFINVGRVQLAINALVEITFPVKCPTKSVQ' A
#
# COMPACT_ATOMS: atom_id res chain seq x y z
N MET A 1 -5.45 17.06 3.29
CA MET A 1 -6.73 16.30 3.27
C MET A 1 -6.43 14.89 2.79
N ARG A 2 -6.89 13.84 3.49
CA ARG A 2 -6.76 12.44 3.05
C ARG A 2 -7.91 12.06 2.12
N LYS A 3 -7.65 11.18 1.15
CA LYS A 3 -8.66 10.65 0.23
C LYS A 3 -8.90 9.16 0.50
N PRO A 4 -10.17 8.70 0.61
CA PRO A 4 -10.48 7.29 0.83
C PRO A 4 -10.23 6.52 -0.47
N ILE A 5 -9.05 5.94 -0.60
CA ILE A 5 -8.61 5.19 -1.78
C ILE A 5 -8.27 3.78 -1.31
N VAL A 6 -9.02 2.80 -1.81
CA VAL A 6 -8.83 1.39 -1.47
C VAL A 6 -8.12 0.68 -2.62
N LEU A 7 -6.84 0.39 -2.42
CA LEU A 7 -5.97 -0.29 -3.37
C LEU A 7 -5.28 -1.46 -2.69
N ASN A 8 -5.10 -2.56 -3.43
CA ASN A 8 -4.20 -3.62 -3.00
C ASN A 8 -2.77 -3.10 -3.02
N VAL A 9 -1.98 -3.47 -2.04
CA VAL A 9 -0.56 -3.09 -1.93
C VAL A 9 0.27 -4.27 -1.44
N THR A 10 1.55 -4.24 -1.77
CA THR A 10 2.54 -5.15 -1.19
C THR A 10 3.57 -4.32 -0.44
N LEU A 11 3.81 -4.69 0.82
CA LEU A 11 4.83 -4.09 1.67
C LEU A 11 6.01 -5.06 1.75
N ASN A 12 7.21 -4.57 1.49
CA ASN A 12 8.44 -5.30 1.77
C ASN A 12 8.94 -4.86 3.15
N TYR A 13 8.80 -5.73 4.15
CA TYR A 13 9.26 -5.50 5.51
C TYR A 13 10.38 -6.47 5.87
N ARG A 14 11.58 -5.94 6.13
CA ARG A 14 12.79 -6.76 6.34
C ARG A 14 12.64 -7.87 7.39
N GLY A 15 11.85 -7.65 8.44
CA GLY A 15 11.67 -8.61 9.53
C GLY A 15 10.73 -9.79 9.21
N LEU A 16 9.92 -9.70 8.15
CA LEU A 16 8.89 -10.69 7.82
C LEU A 16 8.82 -11.07 6.33
N GLY A 17 9.44 -10.29 5.46
CA GLY A 17 9.34 -10.42 4.00
C GLY A 17 8.17 -9.62 3.42
N LEU A 18 7.52 -10.20 2.41
CA LEU A 18 6.43 -9.56 1.68
C LEU A 18 5.11 -9.72 2.43
N ILE A 19 4.40 -8.60 2.61
CA ILE A 19 3.11 -8.53 3.29
C ILE A 19 2.09 -7.93 2.34
N SER A 20 0.98 -8.63 2.12
CA SER A 20 -0.15 -8.09 1.38
C SER A 20 -1.01 -7.19 2.26
N GLY A 21 -1.47 -6.07 1.71
CA GLY A 21 -2.34 -5.14 2.42
C GLY A 21 -3.32 -4.43 1.51
N LYS A 22 -4.20 -3.63 2.13
CA LYS A 22 -5.08 -2.70 1.43
C LYS A 22 -5.00 -1.32 2.05
N THR A 23 -4.81 -0.28 1.23
CA THR A 23 -4.96 1.10 1.70
C THR A 23 -6.41 1.33 2.12
N GLN A 24 -6.60 2.12 3.18
CA GLN A 24 -7.89 2.68 3.56
C GLN A 24 -8.00 4.11 3.06
N ASP A 25 -6.88 4.84 3.10
CA ASP A 25 -6.77 6.19 2.58
C ASP A 25 -5.34 6.52 2.11
N VAL A 26 -5.22 7.66 1.41
CA VAL A 26 -3.95 8.21 0.95
C VAL A 26 -3.94 9.73 1.11
N GLY A 27 -2.83 10.29 1.57
CA GLY A 27 -2.56 11.73 1.58
C GLY A 27 -1.05 12.03 1.58
N LEU A 28 -0.69 13.31 1.51
CA LEU A 28 0.72 13.74 1.47
C LEU A 28 1.52 13.35 2.74
N GLY A 29 0.84 13.21 3.87
CA GLY A 29 1.46 12.76 5.13
C GLY A 29 1.54 11.24 5.28
N GLY A 30 1.16 10.46 4.25
CA GLY A 30 1.17 9.00 4.26
C GLY A 30 -0.21 8.38 4.11
N MET A 31 -0.30 7.10 4.47
CA MET A 31 -1.43 6.21 4.17
C MET A 31 -1.75 5.35 5.38
N PHE A 32 -3.03 5.05 5.61
CA PHE A 32 -3.41 3.94 6.48
C PHE A 32 -3.58 2.67 5.66
N ILE A 33 -2.94 1.59 6.10
CA ILE A 33 -2.96 0.29 5.40
C ILE A 33 -3.39 -0.79 6.39
N ASN A 34 -4.41 -1.55 6.01
CA ASN A 34 -4.76 -2.77 6.71
C ASN A 34 -3.87 -3.92 6.21
N VAL A 35 -3.05 -4.47 7.11
CA VAL A 35 -2.15 -5.61 6.87
C VAL A 35 -2.59 -6.88 7.62
N GLY A 36 -3.85 -6.92 8.07
CA GLY A 36 -4.42 -8.05 8.80
C GLY A 36 -3.88 -8.18 10.23
N ARG A 37 -3.45 -9.38 10.60
CA ARG A 37 -2.97 -9.72 11.96
C ARG A 37 -1.45 -9.60 12.11
N VAL A 38 -0.78 -8.93 11.18
CA VAL A 38 0.67 -8.71 11.22
C VAL A 38 0.96 -7.44 12.01
N GLN A 39 1.85 -7.55 13.00
CA GLN A 39 2.32 -6.40 13.77
C GLN A 39 3.69 -5.96 13.27
N LEU A 40 3.76 -4.74 12.76
CA LEU A 40 5.02 -4.09 12.36
C LEU A 40 5.56 -3.28 13.53
N ALA A 41 6.88 -3.19 13.66
CA ALA A 41 7.50 -2.32 14.64
C ALA A 41 7.18 -0.84 14.33
N ILE A 42 6.99 -0.03 15.37
CA ILE A 42 6.77 1.40 15.22
C ILE A 42 8.00 2.03 14.55
N ASN A 43 7.78 2.93 13.59
CA ASN A 43 8.81 3.59 12.79
C ASN A 43 9.68 2.63 11.95
N ALA A 44 9.23 1.38 11.74
CA ALA A 44 9.87 0.50 10.79
C ALA A 44 9.84 1.10 9.39
N LEU A 45 10.99 1.07 8.72
CA LEU A 45 11.05 1.38 7.30
C LEU A 45 10.41 0.23 6.52
N VAL A 46 9.52 0.58 5.59
CA VAL A 46 8.87 -0.35 4.67
C VAL A 46 8.92 0.23 3.27
N GLU A 47 9.13 -0.63 2.28
CA GLU A 47 8.92 -0.26 0.87
C GLU A 47 7.51 -0.70 0.47
N ILE A 48 6.78 0.15 -0.23
CA ILE A 48 5.39 -0.10 -0.61
C ILE A 48 5.28 -0.08 -2.13
N THR A 49 4.73 -1.15 -2.70
CA THR A 49 4.44 -1.27 -4.13
C THR A 49 2.94 -1.22 -4.37
N PHE A 50 2.54 -0.44 -5.37
CA PHE A 50 1.16 -0.32 -5.82
C PHE A 50 0.99 -0.94 -7.21
N PRO A 51 0.02 -1.83 -7.42
CA PRO A 51 -0.38 -2.22 -8.76
C PRO A 51 -1.15 -1.06 -9.38
N VAL A 52 -0.50 -0.33 -10.29
CA VAL A 52 -1.17 0.70 -11.10
C VAL A 52 -1.73 0.02 -12.34
N LYS A 53 -3.06 0.07 -12.53
CA LYS A 53 -3.62 -0.27 -13.83
C LYS A 53 -3.21 0.81 -14.81
N CYS A 54 -2.27 0.51 -15.70
CA CYS A 54 -2.00 1.37 -16.83
C CYS A 54 -3.26 1.36 -17.72
N PRO A 55 -3.93 2.49 -17.97
CA PRO A 55 -5.01 2.52 -18.94
C PRO A 55 -4.38 2.26 -20.31
N THR A 56 -4.51 1.04 -20.80
CA THR A 56 -4.23 0.73 -22.20
C THR A 56 -5.15 1.60 -23.03
N LYS A 57 -4.61 2.59 -23.74
CA LYS A 57 -5.36 3.26 -24.80
C LYS A 57 -5.78 2.16 -25.77
N SER A 58 -7.08 1.90 -25.87
CA SER A 58 -7.63 1.14 -26.99
C SER A 58 -7.23 1.90 -28.24
N VAL A 59 -6.34 1.31 -29.04
CA VAL A 59 -6.11 1.78 -30.41
C VAL A 59 -7.42 1.48 -31.13
N GLN A 60 -8.19 2.54 -31.41
CA GLN A 60 -9.34 2.51 -32.30
C GLN A 60 -8.88 2.31 -33.74
#